data_AF-A0A0Q1ADU5-F1
#
_entry.id   AF-A0A0Q1ADU5-F1
#
_cell.length_a   1.000
_cell.length_b   1.000
_cell.length_c   1.000
_cell.angle_alpha   90.00
_cell.angle_beta   90.00
_cell.angle_gamma   90.00
#
_symmetry.space_group_name_H-M   'P 1'
#
loop_
_entity.id
_entity.type
_entity.pdbx_description
1 polymer ?
#
loop_
_entity_poly.entity_id
_entity_poly.type
_entity_poly.pdbx_seq_one_letter_code
_entity_poly.pdbx_strand_id
1 'polypeptide(L)'
;MIKKSVVLSIIIMIIFVQGIALSDDGKTLKRTIDPVIIKGKDCGFILGHPINNYNLYSYKDDKLNTIPFQIDKVINGNYVLTSGKDISKYSNNNFDKDDELVFMAKDAGNKIKDYKFKDALSCAEIEVIDPETSDKGWVYLVLYRTVTQKSSVNYVNYDAGNLTVTAANYIAAFDIKHPVAASHYSFWKGLGGNGTNLIDRVKARISMTSMGITFNPTEDDIKVKEYGYVDGPVRVIIHTINKTPLMLGISISSPEQDTIYYYTYAEFPFAVKFPIKPFAFHATIIDDFRNCMGWKFYSSTNPAGHVINGKMDASDKSLDLSPWKWSVLTNEKFGFWSRCISPPACSVKVNLYYNDNSNAVDKHEKVKGELPGIGSDFEEGWSDLKTRSIKFNLVHFFTKSYIQGMEKEICDVHDKPLKTSIKPFNADR
;
A
#
# COMPACT_ATOMS: atom_id res chain seq x y z
N MET A 1 25.36 65.51 54.84
CA MET A 1 25.27 64.73 53.59
C MET A 1 25.58 63.27 53.90
N ILE A 2 24.56 62.42 54.07
CA ILE A 2 24.72 60.97 54.28
C ILE A 2 23.69 60.30 53.36
N LYS A 3 24.16 59.54 52.36
CA LYS A 3 23.30 58.69 51.52
C LYS A 3 23.24 57.29 52.13
N LYS A 4 22.04 56.88 52.54
CA LYS A 4 21.71 55.49 52.89
C LYS A 4 21.40 54.73 51.59
N SER A 5 22.17 53.69 51.30
CA SER A 5 21.81 52.69 50.28
C SER A 5 20.94 51.62 50.92
N VAL A 6 19.75 51.42 50.36
CA VAL A 6 18.85 50.30 50.67
C VAL A 6 19.22 49.17 49.72
N VAL A 7 19.68 48.04 50.26
CA VAL A 7 19.89 46.79 49.52
C VAL A 7 18.57 46.03 49.53
N LEU A 8 17.97 45.89 48.35
CA LEU A 8 16.75 45.12 48.12
C LEU A 8 17.15 43.69 47.74
N SER A 9 17.00 42.74 48.65
CA SER A 9 17.18 41.30 48.36
C SER A 9 15.97 40.78 47.59
N ILE A 10 16.17 40.47 46.31
CA ILE A 10 15.20 39.75 45.48
C ILE A 10 15.42 38.24 45.72
N ILE A 11 14.45 37.59 46.35
CA ILE A 11 14.38 36.13 46.46
C ILE A 11 13.77 35.62 45.15
N ILE A 12 14.60 35.04 44.28
CA ILE A 12 14.14 34.32 43.08
C ILE A 12 13.78 32.91 43.51
N MET A 13 12.48 32.64 43.62
CA MET A 13 11.94 31.31 43.86
C MET A 13 11.95 30.53 42.54
N ILE A 14 12.97 29.70 42.33
CA ILE A 14 13.06 28.80 41.18
C ILE A 14 12.07 27.65 41.44
N ILE A 15 10.92 27.71 40.78
CA ILE A 15 9.99 26.57 40.71
C ILE A 15 10.56 25.58 39.70
N PHE A 16 11.22 24.53 40.19
CA PHE A 16 11.45 23.32 39.40
C PHE A 16 10.10 22.62 39.22
N VAL A 17 9.45 22.82 38.08
CA VAL A 17 8.43 21.89 37.61
C VAL A 17 9.17 20.65 37.16
N GLN A 18 9.27 19.65 38.04
CA GLN A 18 9.66 18.31 37.62
C GLN A 18 8.58 17.82 36.66
N GLY A 19 8.91 17.71 35.38
CA GLY A 19 8.07 17.02 34.41
C GLY A 19 7.83 15.60 34.92
N ILE A 20 6.58 15.24 35.13
CA ILE A 20 6.21 13.85 35.39
C ILE A 20 6.64 13.07 34.14
N ALA A 21 7.59 12.15 34.28
CA ALA A 21 7.96 11.24 33.20
C ALA A 21 6.76 10.34 32.91
N LEU A 22 6.03 10.64 31.83
CA LEU A 22 4.81 9.94 31.44
C LEU A 22 5.09 8.68 30.60
N SER A 23 6.36 8.39 30.28
CA SER A 23 6.78 7.27 29.44
C SER A 23 7.76 6.34 30.15
N ASP A 24 7.48 5.03 30.10
CA ASP A 24 8.35 3.96 30.63
C ASP A 24 9.27 3.38 29.54
N ASP A 25 8.80 3.34 28.29
CA ASP A 25 9.48 2.72 27.15
C ASP A 25 9.42 3.65 25.92
N GLY A 26 10.58 4.11 25.46
CA GLY A 26 10.69 4.85 24.20
C GLY A 26 10.35 3.96 23.00
N LYS A 27 9.75 4.55 21.95
CA LYS A 27 9.55 3.86 20.68
C LYS A 27 10.89 3.37 20.12
N THR A 28 11.01 2.08 19.87
CA THR A 28 12.14 1.51 19.14
C THR A 28 11.76 1.08 17.72
N LEU A 29 10.46 0.99 17.40
CA LEU A 29 9.95 0.58 16.07
C LEU A 29 10.51 1.46 14.96
N LYS A 30 11.30 0.84 14.08
CA LYS A 30 11.94 1.52 12.93
C LYS A 30 11.11 1.46 11.65
N ARG A 31 10.21 0.48 11.53
CA ARG A 31 9.37 0.31 10.34
C ARG A 31 8.41 1.50 10.18
N THR A 32 8.40 2.09 8.99
CA THR A 32 7.63 3.34 8.73
C THR A 32 6.60 3.23 7.62
N ILE A 33 6.80 2.33 6.66
CA ILE A 33 5.96 2.23 5.46
C ILE A 33 4.76 1.29 5.64
N ASP A 34 4.79 0.47 6.68
CA ASP A 34 3.76 -0.54 6.98
C ASP A 34 2.42 0.08 7.42
N PRO A 35 1.30 -0.36 6.83
CA PRO A 35 0.01 -0.21 7.47
C PRO A 35 -0.11 -1.21 8.61
N VAL A 36 -0.66 -0.77 9.73
CA VAL A 36 -1.09 -1.64 10.82
C VAL A 36 -2.58 -1.84 10.68
N ILE A 37 -3.00 -3.09 10.42
CA ILE A 37 -4.40 -3.47 10.21
C ILE A 37 -4.84 -4.37 11.38
N ILE A 38 -5.86 -3.95 12.12
CA ILE A 38 -6.39 -4.65 13.28
C ILE A 38 -7.85 -5.02 13.00
N LYS A 39 -8.23 -6.28 13.24
CA LYS A 39 -9.62 -6.70 13.13
C LYS A 39 -10.41 -6.22 14.35
N GLY A 40 -11.63 -5.74 14.14
CA GLY A 40 -12.49 -5.25 15.23
C GLY A 40 -12.66 -6.27 16.36
N LYS A 41 -12.75 -7.57 16.05
CA LYS A 41 -12.81 -8.65 17.04
C LYS A 41 -11.67 -8.62 18.07
N ASP A 42 -10.48 -8.14 17.69
CA ASP A 42 -9.31 -8.03 18.57
C ASP A 42 -9.43 -6.82 19.53
N CYS A 43 -10.36 -5.90 19.24
CA CYS A 43 -10.75 -4.74 20.04
C CYS A 43 -12.10 -4.96 20.77
N GLY A 44 -12.50 -6.22 21.05
CA GLY A 44 -13.87 -6.56 21.49
C GLY A 44 -14.45 -5.76 22.66
N PHE A 45 -13.62 -5.27 23.59
CA PHE A 45 -14.04 -4.49 24.76
C PHE A 45 -14.38 -3.01 24.48
N ILE A 46 -14.11 -2.52 23.27
CA ILE A 46 -14.34 -1.12 22.88
C ILE A 46 -15.21 -1.02 21.61
N LEU A 47 -15.87 -2.09 21.16
CA LEU A 47 -16.73 -2.10 19.97
C LEU A 47 -18.15 -1.55 20.21
N GLY A 48 -18.94 -1.45 19.14
CA GLY A 48 -20.39 -1.22 19.20
C GLY A 48 -20.80 0.25 19.23
N HIS A 49 -19.84 1.17 19.14
CA HIS A 49 -20.08 2.61 19.08
C HIS A 49 -19.82 3.19 17.67
N PRO A 50 -20.42 4.35 17.32
CA PRO A 50 -20.20 5.01 16.04
C PRO A 50 -18.71 5.26 15.75
N ILE A 51 -18.25 5.01 14.53
CA ILE A 51 -16.86 5.20 14.09
C ILE A 51 -16.36 6.64 14.35
N ASN A 52 -17.25 7.62 14.24
CA ASN A 52 -16.92 9.03 14.48
C ASN A 52 -16.60 9.36 15.94
N ASN A 53 -16.93 8.47 16.88
CA ASN A 53 -16.67 8.65 18.31
C ASN A 53 -15.28 8.17 18.74
N TYR A 54 -14.54 7.47 17.89
CA TYR A 54 -13.18 7.04 18.20
C TYR A 54 -12.17 8.11 17.81
N ASN A 55 -11.05 8.19 18.50
CA ASN A 55 -9.84 8.87 18.04
C ASN A 55 -8.64 7.95 18.24
N LEU A 56 -7.61 8.14 17.42
CA LEU A 56 -6.35 7.44 17.58
C LEU A 56 -5.25 8.45 17.91
N TYR A 57 -4.45 8.14 18.93
CA TYR A 57 -3.38 8.99 19.39
C TYR A 57 -2.04 8.26 19.46
N SER A 58 -0.97 9.04 19.35
CA SER A 58 0.39 8.62 19.71
C SER A 58 0.99 9.59 20.72
N TYR A 59 1.94 9.11 21.52
CA TYR A 59 2.68 9.95 22.46
C TYR A 59 4.10 10.21 21.96
N LYS A 60 4.43 11.48 21.72
CA LYS A 60 5.75 11.92 21.22
C LYS A 60 6.06 13.29 21.82
N ASP A 61 7.33 13.52 22.16
CA ASP A 61 7.82 14.80 22.70
C ASP A 61 6.97 15.31 23.88
N ASP A 62 6.71 14.38 24.80
CA ASP A 62 5.86 14.54 25.98
C ASP A 62 4.41 15.02 25.72
N LYS A 63 3.91 14.85 24.49
CA LYS A 63 2.57 15.27 24.06
C LYS A 63 1.80 14.15 23.39
N LEU A 64 0.48 14.17 23.61
CA LEU A 64 -0.45 13.40 22.78
C LEU A 64 -0.69 14.11 21.46
N ASN A 65 -0.57 13.35 20.39
CA ASN A 65 -0.83 13.80 19.03
C ASN A 65 -1.93 12.94 18.44
N THR A 66 -2.97 13.57 17.86
CA THR A 66 -3.94 12.85 17.05
C THR A 66 -3.23 12.33 15.80
N ILE A 67 -3.47 11.07 15.45
CA ILE A 67 -2.89 10.45 14.27
C ILE A 67 -4.00 10.06 13.27
N PRO A 68 -3.73 10.11 11.97
CA PRO A 68 -4.68 9.64 10.97
C PRO A 68 -4.94 8.15 11.14
N PHE A 69 -6.21 7.79 11.09
CA PHE A 69 -6.67 6.41 11.14
C PHE A 69 -7.99 6.31 10.39
N GLN A 70 -8.36 5.08 10.03
CA GLN A 70 -9.65 4.78 9.42
C GLN A 70 -10.19 3.48 10.01
N ILE A 71 -11.52 3.33 9.98
CA ILE A 71 -12.19 2.08 10.30
C ILE A 71 -12.96 1.68 9.05
N ASP A 72 -12.44 0.69 8.34
CA ASP A 72 -13.03 0.20 7.10
C ASP A 72 -14.08 -0.87 7.45
N LYS A 73 -15.33 -0.58 7.10
CA LYS A 73 -16.47 -1.47 7.35
C LYS A 73 -16.37 -2.71 6.47
N VAL A 74 -16.57 -3.90 7.04
CA VAL A 74 -16.51 -5.18 6.28
C VAL A 74 -17.75 -6.03 6.57
N ILE A 75 -18.41 -6.51 5.51
CA ILE A 75 -19.59 -7.39 5.60
C ILE A 75 -19.38 -8.58 4.67
N ASN A 76 -19.53 -9.80 5.22
CA ASN A 76 -19.34 -11.06 4.48
C ASN A 76 -17.99 -11.14 3.74
N GLY A 77 -16.95 -10.50 4.27
CA GLY A 77 -15.61 -10.47 3.68
C GLY A 77 -15.37 -9.37 2.65
N ASN A 78 -16.37 -8.54 2.34
CA ASN A 78 -16.25 -7.44 1.37
C ASN A 78 -16.30 -6.07 2.09
N TYR A 79 -15.52 -5.11 1.59
CA TYR A 79 -15.58 -3.74 2.09
C TYR A 79 -16.92 -3.07 1.76
N VAL A 80 -17.43 -2.30 2.70
CA VAL A 80 -18.61 -1.47 2.52
C VAL A 80 -18.19 -0.16 1.85
N LEU A 81 -18.57 0.00 0.58
CA LEU A 81 -18.22 1.17 -0.23
C LEU A 81 -18.99 2.40 0.24
N THR A 82 -18.27 3.52 0.42
CA THR A 82 -18.82 4.79 0.91
C THR A 82 -19.09 5.80 -0.19
N SER A 83 -18.70 5.49 -1.43
CA SER A 83 -18.88 6.34 -2.61
C SER A 83 -18.91 5.51 -3.89
N GLY A 84 -19.35 6.12 -5.00
CA GLY A 84 -19.51 5.45 -6.29
C GLY A 84 -20.93 4.94 -6.56
N LYS A 85 -21.06 4.04 -7.54
CA LYS A 85 -22.35 3.59 -8.09
C LYS A 85 -23.09 2.62 -7.16
N ASP A 86 -22.35 1.76 -6.50
CA ASP A 86 -22.86 0.72 -5.62
C ASP A 86 -22.52 1.04 -4.15
N ILE A 87 -22.63 2.32 -3.79
CA ILE A 87 -22.56 2.77 -2.39
C ILE A 87 -23.51 1.93 -1.53
N SER A 88 -23.00 1.42 -0.42
CA SER A 88 -23.79 0.55 0.43
C SER A 88 -24.94 1.31 1.08
N LYS A 89 -26.13 0.69 1.10
CA LYS A 89 -27.29 1.18 1.86
C LYS A 89 -27.24 0.79 3.34
N TYR A 90 -26.16 0.14 3.77
CA TYR A 90 -26.00 -0.32 5.15
C TYR A 90 -25.97 0.86 6.11
N SER A 91 -26.86 0.84 7.11
CA SER A 91 -27.16 2.00 7.95
C SER A 91 -26.39 2.04 9.28
N ASN A 92 -25.72 0.95 9.67
CA ASN A 92 -24.96 0.93 10.92
C ASN A 92 -23.53 1.44 10.68
N ASN A 93 -23.21 2.59 11.29
CA ASN A 93 -21.90 3.21 11.27
C ASN A 93 -21.06 2.89 12.53
N ASN A 94 -21.41 1.84 13.27
CA ASN A 94 -20.66 1.42 14.44
C ASN A 94 -19.42 0.62 14.05
N PHE A 95 -18.39 0.66 14.90
CA PHE A 95 -17.24 -0.23 14.78
C PHE A 95 -17.60 -1.63 15.30
N ASP A 96 -17.59 -2.61 14.39
CA ASP A 96 -18.03 -3.99 14.62
C ASP A 96 -16.86 -4.99 14.48
N LYS A 97 -17.11 -6.25 14.82
CA LYS A 97 -16.07 -7.30 14.92
C LYS A 97 -15.34 -7.62 13.62
N ASP A 98 -15.99 -7.43 12.47
CA ASP A 98 -15.46 -7.83 11.17
C ASP A 98 -14.69 -6.69 10.48
N ASP A 99 -14.86 -5.45 10.97
CA ASP A 99 -14.25 -4.23 10.44
C ASP A 99 -12.73 -4.20 10.64
N GLU A 100 -12.06 -3.31 9.93
CA GLU A 100 -10.61 -3.10 10.02
C GLU A 100 -10.27 -1.72 10.54
N LEU A 101 -9.59 -1.64 11.69
CA LEU A 101 -8.92 -0.42 12.13
C LEU A 101 -7.54 -0.34 11.45
N VAL A 102 -7.27 0.76 10.75
CA VAL A 102 -6.03 0.94 9.98
C VAL A 102 -5.35 2.28 10.32
N PHE A 103 -4.03 2.25 10.50
CA PHE A 103 -3.13 3.41 10.67
C PHE A 103 -1.71 3.07 10.18
N MET A 104 -0.80 4.05 10.07
CA MET A 104 0.58 3.78 9.61
C MET A 104 1.55 3.58 10.78
N ALA A 105 2.49 2.64 10.65
CA ALA A 105 3.51 2.34 11.67
C ALA A 105 4.40 3.54 12.04
N LYS A 106 4.65 4.46 11.09
CA LYS A 106 5.37 5.72 11.36
C LYS A 106 4.71 6.57 12.44
N ASP A 107 3.38 6.46 12.58
CA ASP A 107 2.60 7.28 13.49
C ASP A 107 2.62 6.75 14.93
N ALA A 108 3.03 5.50 15.15
CA ALA A 108 3.27 4.97 16.48
C ALA A 108 4.27 5.85 17.25
N GLY A 109 4.04 5.98 18.56
CA GLY A 109 4.84 6.77 19.49
C GLY A 109 5.37 5.94 20.65
N ASN A 110 5.77 6.63 21.70
CA ASN A 110 6.23 6.05 22.96
C ASN A 110 5.07 5.46 23.75
N LYS A 111 5.40 4.56 24.68
CA LYS A 111 4.44 4.02 25.63
C LYS A 111 4.10 5.08 26.67
N ILE A 112 2.83 5.19 27.02
CA ILE A 112 2.29 6.03 28.07
C ILE A 112 2.03 5.16 29.31
N LYS A 113 2.42 5.66 30.48
CA LYS A 113 2.18 4.97 31.75
C LYS A 113 0.90 5.44 32.44
N ASP A 114 0.90 6.70 32.87
CA ASP A 114 -0.14 7.29 33.70
C ASP A 114 -0.76 8.49 33.00
N TYR A 115 -1.67 8.24 32.06
CA TYR A 115 -2.41 9.30 31.39
C TYR A 115 -3.91 9.05 31.47
N LYS A 116 -4.66 10.11 31.76
CA LYS A 116 -6.11 10.09 31.82
C LYS A 116 -6.66 10.81 30.60
N PHE A 117 -7.28 10.05 29.71
CA PHE A 117 -8.03 10.63 28.59
C PHE A 117 -9.32 11.26 29.14
N LYS A 118 -9.30 12.59 29.29
CA LYS A 118 -10.47 13.36 29.74
C LYS A 118 -11.67 13.04 28.86
N ASP A 119 -12.83 12.79 29.48
CA ASP A 119 -14.12 12.52 28.82
C ASP A 119 -14.17 11.23 27.96
N ALA A 120 -13.13 10.38 28.03
CA ALA A 120 -13.12 9.08 27.34
C ALA A 120 -14.02 8.08 28.07
N LEU A 121 -14.80 7.31 27.30
CA LEU A 121 -15.59 6.18 27.79
C LEU A 121 -14.76 4.92 27.98
N SER A 122 -13.77 4.74 27.11
CA SER A 122 -12.90 3.56 27.06
C SER A 122 -11.66 3.89 26.24
N CYS A 123 -10.58 3.17 26.49
CA CYS A 123 -9.33 3.31 25.76
C CYS A 123 -8.70 1.94 25.56
N ALA A 124 -8.15 1.70 24.37
CA ALA A 124 -7.29 0.57 24.08
C ALA A 124 -5.85 1.05 23.88
N GLU A 125 -4.90 0.45 24.59
CA GLU A 125 -3.49 0.52 24.24
C GLU A 125 -3.20 -0.54 23.17
N ILE A 126 -2.57 -0.10 22.09
CA ILE A 126 -2.18 -0.95 20.97
C ILE A 126 -0.65 -0.91 20.89
N GLU A 127 -0.01 -2.01 21.27
CA GLU A 127 1.42 -2.23 21.05
C GLU A 127 1.63 -2.83 19.65
N VAL A 128 2.49 -2.20 18.86
CA VAL A 128 2.91 -2.64 17.53
C VAL A 128 4.32 -3.19 17.64
N ILE A 129 4.53 -4.41 17.14
CA ILE A 129 5.77 -5.18 17.31
C ILE A 129 6.28 -5.60 15.94
N ASP A 130 7.53 -5.28 15.65
CA ASP A 130 8.25 -5.88 14.53
C ASP A 130 8.64 -7.33 14.90
N PRO A 131 8.12 -8.36 14.17
CA PRO A 131 8.41 -9.74 14.51
C PRO A 131 9.87 -10.16 14.26
N GLU A 132 10.64 -9.39 13.49
CA GLU A 132 12.03 -9.71 13.14
C GLU A 132 13.03 -9.09 14.12
N THR A 133 12.75 -7.88 14.61
CA THR A 133 13.65 -7.13 15.51
C THR A 133 13.15 -7.08 16.96
N SER A 134 11.89 -7.43 17.20
CA SER A 134 11.16 -7.18 18.45
C SER A 134 11.04 -5.68 18.82
N ASP A 135 11.35 -4.77 17.88
CA ASP A 135 11.19 -3.34 18.09
C ASP A 135 9.71 -2.96 18.26
N LYS A 136 9.43 -1.95 19.10
CA LYS A 136 8.07 -1.62 19.55
C LYS A 136 7.67 -0.17 19.39
N GLY A 137 6.38 0.05 19.18
CA GLY A 137 5.74 1.37 19.23
C GLY A 137 4.30 1.26 19.71
N TRP A 138 3.73 2.35 20.20
CA TRP A 138 2.39 2.34 20.80
C TRP A 138 1.47 3.39 20.17
N VAL A 139 0.19 3.05 20.08
CA VAL A 139 -0.92 3.97 19.79
C VAL A 139 -2.09 3.70 20.73
N TYR A 140 -2.98 4.67 20.85
CA TYR A 140 -4.09 4.66 21.81
C TYR A 140 -5.40 4.93 21.08
N LEU A 141 -6.26 3.92 21.00
CA LEU A 141 -7.62 4.06 20.45
C LEU A 141 -8.57 4.46 21.57
N VAL A 142 -9.10 5.67 21.51
CA VAL A 142 -9.91 6.26 22.56
C VAL A 142 -11.33 6.45 22.07
N LEU A 143 -12.30 5.96 22.82
CA LEU A 143 -13.72 6.13 22.55
C LEU A 143 -14.28 7.29 23.39
N TYR A 144 -15.02 8.19 22.76
CA TYR A 144 -15.71 9.30 23.41
C TYR A 144 -17.24 9.18 23.31
N ARG A 145 -17.97 9.93 24.15
CA ARG A 145 -19.46 10.01 24.07
C ARG A 145 -19.93 10.67 22.78
N THR A 146 -19.19 11.66 22.30
CA THR A 146 -19.53 12.46 21.12
C THR A 146 -18.41 12.43 20.11
N VAL A 147 -18.71 12.88 18.89
CA VAL A 147 -17.70 13.09 17.85
C VAL A 147 -16.61 14.02 18.38
N THR A 148 -15.36 13.64 18.14
CA THR A 148 -14.18 14.42 18.52
C THR A 148 -13.41 14.86 17.29
N GLN A 149 -12.54 15.86 17.46
CA GLN A 149 -11.72 16.35 16.37
C GLN A 149 -10.75 15.24 15.91
N LYS A 150 -10.87 14.85 14.64
CA LYS A 150 -9.98 13.90 13.99
C LYS A 150 -8.66 14.57 13.60
N SER A 151 -7.64 13.78 13.29
CA SER A 151 -6.44 14.29 12.63
C SER A 151 -6.81 14.97 11.31
N SER A 152 -6.19 16.10 11.00
CA SER A 152 -6.34 16.79 9.71
C SER A 152 -5.40 16.22 8.63
N VAL A 153 -4.53 15.28 8.99
CA VAL A 153 -3.61 14.63 8.06
C VAL A 153 -4.38 13.66 7.19
N ASN A 154 -4.23 13.80 5.88
CA ASN A 154 -4.66 12.82 4.89
C ASN A 154 -3.46 12.40 4.04
N TYR A 155 -3.18 11.10 3.99
CA TYR A 155 -2.06 10.56 3.23
C TYR A 155 -2.34 10.26 1.77
N VAL A 156 -3.61 10.09 1.40
CA VAL A 156 -3.99 9.66 0.07
C VAL A 156 -5.42 10.11 -0.24
N ASN A 157 -5.64 10.54 -1.48
CA ASN A 157 -6.94 11.02 -1.93
C ASN A 157 -7.24 10.44 -3.30
N TYR A 158 -8.52 10.13 -3.55
CA TYR A 158 -8.98 9.65 -4.84
C TYR A 158 -9.88 10.67 -5.54
N ASP A 159 -9.49 11.05 -6.75
CA ASP A 159 -10.35 11.78 -7.69
C ASP A 159 -10.95 10.77 -8.69
N ALA A 160 -12.18 10.32 -8.38
CA ALA A 160 -12.92 9.39 -9.23
C ALA A 160 -13.30 9.98 -10.60
N GLY A 161 -13.37 11.30 -10.74
CA GLY A 161 -13.65 11.95 -12.03
C GLY A 161 -12.51 11.79 -13.02
N ASN A 162 -11.28 11.82 -12.52
CA ASN A 162 -10.05 11.69 -13.30
C ASN A 162 -9.33 10.34 -13.11
N LEU A 163 -9.93 9.40 -12.36
CA LEU A 163 -9.32 8.12 -11.95
C LEU A 163 -7.88 8.29 -11.43
N THR A 164 -7.68 9.30 -10.58
CA THR A 164 -6.37 9.72 -10.10
C THR A 164 -6.28 9.58 -8.59
N VAL A 165 -5.29 8.82 -8.13
CA VAL A 165 -4.89 8.73 -6.74
C VAL A 165 -3.69 9.64 -6.50
N THR A 166 -3.82 10.57 -5.57
CA THR A 166 -2.71 11.42 -5.09
C THR A 166 -2.35 11.00 -3.68
N ALA A 167 -1.26 10.25 -3.55
CA ALA A 167 -0.68 9.85 -2.28
C ALA A 167 0.45 10.83 -1.87
N ALA A 168 0.89 10.74 -0.61
CA ALA A 168 1.99 11.58 -0.13
C ALA A 168 3.27 11.42 -1.00
N ASN A 169 3.63 10.19 -1.38
CA ASN A 169 4.86 9.92 -2.12
C ASN A 169 4.69 9.78 -3.63
N TYR A 170 3.48 9.61 -4.14
CA TYR A 170 3.28 9.35 -5.57
C TYR A 170 1.91 9.80 -6.08
N ILE A 171 1.81 9.90 -7.40
CA ILE A 171 0.53 9.99 -8.11
C ILE A 171 0.40 8.75 -8.99
N ALA A 172 -0.77 8.13 -8.94
CA ALA A 172 -1.19 7.06 -9.85
C ALA A 172 -2.47 7.49 -10.57
N ALA A 173 -2.50 7.39 -11.90
CA ALA A 173 -3.72 7.60 -12.68
C ALA A 173 -3.90 6.50 -13.73
N PHE A 174 -5.15 6.27 -14.11
CA PHE A 174 -5.55 5.18 -14.98
C PHE A 174 -6.35 5.70 -16.18
N ASP A 175 -6.28 4.98 -17.30
CA ASP A 175 -7.05 5.33 -18.49
C ASP A 175 -8.54 5.00 -18.27
N ILE A 176 -9.44 5.96 -18.48
CA ILE A 176 -10.88 5.74 -18.28
C ILE A 176 -11.48 4.68 -19.20
N LYS A 177 -10.88 4.45 -20.37
CA LYS A 177 -11.29 3.40 -21.31
C LYS A 177 -10.68 2.05 -20.94
N HIS A 178 -9.48 2.06 -20.34
CA HIS A 178 -8.73 0.88 -19.94
C HIS A 178 -8.22 1.00 -18.49
N PRO A 179 -9.09 0.94 -17.46
CA PRO A 179 -8.70 1.26 -16.09
C PRO A 179 -7.70 0.30 -15.43
N VAL A 180 -7.42 -0.85 -16.07
CA VAL A 180 -6.32 -1.74 -15.69
C VAL A 180 -4.95 -1.23 -16.15
N ALA A 181 -4.92 -0.33 -17.14
CA ALA A 181 -3.70 0.24 -17.68
C ALA A 181 -3.41 1.56 -16.97
N ALA A 182 -2.41 1.56 -16.07
CA ALA A 182 -1.91 2.81 -15.50
C ALA A 182 -1.43 3.71 -16.64
N SER A 183 -1.89 4.95 -16.65
CA SER A 183 -1.53 5.98 -17.63
C SER A 183 -0.58 7.02 -17.04
N HIS A 184 -0.43 7.04 -15.71
CA HIS A 184 0.47 7.92 -15.01
C HIS A 184 0.99 7.30 -13.73
N TYR A 185 2.31 7.21 -13.58
CA TYR A 185 2.99 6.98 -12.31
C TYR A 185 4.07 8.04 -12.13
N SER A 186 4.14 8.66 -10.96
CA SER A 186 5.16 9.67 -10.70
C SER A 186 5.48 9.78 -9.22
N PHE A 187 6.72 10.18 -8.90
CA PHE A 187 7.08 10.60 -7.55
C PHE A 187 6.49 11.97 -7.22
N TRP A 188 6.02 12.11 -5.99
CA TRP A 188 5.33 13.31 -5.50
C TRP A 188 6.05 13.98 -4.34
N LYS A 189 5.39 14.98 -3.76
CA LYS A 189 5.97 15.95 -2.83
C LYS A 189 6.61 15.30 -1.59
N GLY A 190 6.06 14.21 -1.07
CA GLY A 190 6.62 13.48 0.09
C GLY A 190 8.04 12.95 -0.14
N LEU A 191 8.43 12.74 -1.40
CA LEU A 191 9.78 12.33 -1.78
C LEU A 191 10.62 13.48 -2.37
N GLY A 192 10.03 14.65 -2.59
CA GLY A 192 10.63 15.74 -3.37
C GLY A 192 10.46 15.59 -4.87
N GLY A 193 9.53 14.74 -5.33
CA GLY A 193 9.14 14.62 -6.72
C GLY A 193 8.24 15.77 -7.18
N ASN A 194 8.16 15.95 -8.49
CA ASN A 194 7.44 17.04 -9.16
C ASN A 194 6.22 16.55 -9.97
N GLY A 195 5.89 15.25 -9.90
CA GLY A 195 4.79 14.67 -10.67
C GLY A 195 5.13 14.36 -12.14
N THR A 196 6.40 14.39 -12.54
CA THR A 196 6.79 13.93 -13.89
C THR A 196 6.46 12.45 -14.06
N ASN A 197 5.65 12.15 -15.09
CA ASN A 197 5.21 10.79 -15.37
C ASN A 197 6.36 9.90 -15.87
N LEU A 198 6.48 8.72 -15.27
CA LEU A 198 7.49 7.70 -15.51
C LEU A 198 7.00 6.51 -16.33
N ILE A 199 5.69 6.35 -16.50
CA ILE A 199 5.12 5.22 -17.23
C ILE A 199 4.52 5.70 -18.55
N ASP A 200 4.70 4.92 -19.62
CA ASP A 200 3.88 5.06 -20.82
C ASP A 200 2.54 4.37 -20.63
N ARG A 201 2.59 3.06 -20.32
CA ARG A 201 1.40 2.26 -19.99
C ARG A 201 1.75 0.99 -19.21
N VAL A 202 0.75 0.37 -18.61
CA VAL A 202 0.82 -1.06 -18.24
C VAL A 202 0.31 -1.90 -19.40
N LYS A 203 1.05 -2.96 -19.76
CA LYS A 203 0.70 -3.91 -20.82
C LYS A 203 0.35 -5.27 -20.22
N ALA A 204 -0.64 -5.93 -20.80
CA ALA A 204 -0.93 -7.34 -20.58
C ALA A 204 -0.85 -8.08 -21.91
N ARG A 205 0.02 -9.07 -22.04
CA ARG A 205 0.05 -9.96 -23.22
C ARG A 205 -0.29 -11.36 -22.75
N ILE A 206 -1.52 -11.80 -23.02
CA ILE A 206 -2.02 -13.09 -22.59
C ILE A 206 -2.13 -13.97 -23.83
N SER A 207 -1.70 -15.22 -23.74
CA SER A 207 -1.98 -16.26 -24.74
C SER A 207 -2.62 -17.46 -24.04
N MET A 208 -3.74 -17.93 -24.57
CA MET A 208 -4.48 -19.06 -24.01
C MET A 208 -4.98 -19.98 -25.11
N THR A 209 -4.69 -21.28 -24.99
CA THR A 209 -5.19 -22.29 -25.93
C THR A 209 -6.16 -23.25 -25.24
N SER A 210 -7.38 -23.37 -25.77
CA SER A 210 -8.40 -24.30 -25.29
C SER A 210 -9.20 -24.86 -26.47
N MET A 211 -9.52 -26.16 -26.44
CA MET A 211 -10.28 -26.85 -27.49
C MET A 211 -9.74 -26.62 -28.92
N GLY A 212 -8.41 -26.49 -29.08
CA GLY A 212 -7.76 -26.26 -30.37
C GLY A 212 -7.80 -24.81 -30.89
N ILE A 213 -8.30 -23.86 -30.10
CA ILE A 213 -8.34 -22.43 -30.44
C ILE A 213 -7.40 -21.65 -29.52
N THR A 214 -6.58 -20.79 -30.10
CA THR A 214 -5.69 -19.87 -29.39
C THR A 214 -6.27 -18.46 -29.35
N PHE A 215 -6.27 -17.86 -28.16
CA PHE A 215 -6.73 -16.50 -27.89
C PHE A 215 -5.57 -15.67 -27.39
N ASN A 216 -5.48 -14.42 -27.84
CA ASN A 216 -4.41 -13.50 -27.42
C ASN A 216 -4.97 -12.17 -26.88
N PRO A 217 -5.72 -12.17 -25.75
CA PRO A 217 -6.26 -10.94 -25.22
C PRO A 217 -5.16 -10.01 -24.69
N THR A 218 -5.43 -8.72 -24.78
CA THR A 218 -4.57 -7.65 -24.28
C THR A 218 -5.30 -6.83 -23.21
N GLU A 219 -4.61 -5.88 -22.59
CA GLU A 219 -5.23 -4.90 -21.67
C GLU A 219 -6.37 -4.12 -22.32
N ASP A 220 -6.32 -3.90 -23.65
CA ASP A 220 -7.35 -3.17 -24.37
C ASP A 220 -8.69 -3.95 -24.40
N ASP A 221 -8.62 -5.28 -24.27
CA ASP A 221 -9.79 -6.17 -24.21
C ASP A 221 -10.41 -6.24 -22.81
N ILE A 222 -9.68 -5.82 -21.77
CA ILE A 222 -10.13 -5.92 -20.37
C ILE A 222 -11.06 -4.75 -20.05
N LYS A 223 -12.34 -5.05 -19.82
CA LYS A 223 -13.33 -4.06 -19.39
C LYS A 223 -13.39 -3.99 -17.88
N VAL A 224 -13.02 -2.86 -17.31
CA VAL A 224 -13.16 -2.61 -15.88
C VAL A 224 -14.49 -1.92 -15.61
N LYS A 225 -15.22 -2.43 -14.64
CA LYS A 225 -16.35 -1.72 -14.06
C LYS A 225 -15.99 -1.34 -12.63
N GLU A 226 -15.84 -0.04 -12.37
CA GLU A 226 -15.80 0.50 -11.01
C GLU A 226 -17.21 0.46 -10.41
N TYR A 227 -17.30 -0.10 -9.22
CA TYR A 227 -18.52 -0.21 -8.44
C TYR A 227 -18.59 0.89 -7.40
N GLY A 228 -17.47 1.15 -6.73
CA GLY A 228 -17.33 2.23 -5.78
C GLY A 228 -16.02 2.16 -5.03
N TYR A 229 -15.86 3.03 -4.05
CA TYR A 229 -14.62 3.19 -3.33
C TYR A 229 -14.84 3.65 -1.89
N VAL A 230 -13.77 3.49 -1.10
CA VAL A 230 -13.58 4.12 0.22
C VAL A 230 -12.37 5.03 0.09
N ASP A 231 -12.57 6.33 0.37
CA ASP A 231 -11.49 7.32 0.42
C ASP A 231 -11.26 7.71 1.88
N GLY A 232 -10.25 7.10 2.50
CA GLY A 232 -9.89 7.29 3.90
C GLY A 232 -8.53 7.98 4.06
N PRO A 233 -8.24 8.57 5.25
CA PRO A 233 -7.01 9.32 5.48
C PRO A 233 -5.72 8.47 5.45
N VAL A 234 -5.84 7.14 5.51
CA VAL A 234 -4.72 6.20 5.55
C VAL A 234 -4.56 5.44 4.24
N ARG A 235 -5.68 4.95 3.68
CA ARG A 235 -5.70 4.27 2.39
C ARG A 235 -6.96 4.58 1.59
N VAL A 236 -6.84 4.51 0.27
CA VAL A 236 -7.98 4.42 -0.64
C VAL A 236 -8.19 2.95 -1.01
N ILE A 237 -9.45 2.51 -1.04
CA ILE A 237 -9.85 1.19 -1.53
C ILE A 237 -10.78 1.39 -2.73
N ILE A 238 -10.38 0.93 -3.91
CA ILE A 238 -11.21 0.99 -5.13
C ILE A 238 -11.69 -0.41 -5.46
N HIS A 239 -13.00 -0.60 -5.46
CA HIS A 239 -13.64 -1.88 -5.77
C HIS A 239 -14.03 -1.94 -7.25
N THR A 240 -13.47 -2.92 -7.95
CA THR A 240 -13.68 -3.11 -9.39
C THR A 240 -14.02 -4.56 -9.74
N ILE A 241 -14.71 -4.73 -10.86
CA ILE A 241 -14.85 -6.03 -11.52
C ILE A 241 -14.25 -5.92 -12.91
N ASN A 242 -13.27 -6.77 -13.20
CA ASN A 242 -12.66 -6.88 -14.51
C ASN A 242 -13.38 -7.97 -15.31
N LYS A 243 -13.84 -7.63 -16.51
CA LYS A 243 -14.48 -8.54 -17.45
C LYS A 243 -13.65 -8.58 -18.72
N THR A 244 -13.05 -9.73 -18.98
CA THR A 244 -12.35 -9.99 -20.23
C THR A 244 -13.29 -10.82 -21.11
N PRO A 245 -13.82 -10.25 -22.21
CA PRO A 245 -14.68 -11.00 -23.12
C PRO A 245 -13.86 -12.12 -23.79
N LEU A 246 -14.47 -13.30 -23.92
CA LEU A 246 -14.00 -14.40 -24.75
C LEU A 246 -15.01 -14.65 -25.89
N MET A 247 -14.70 -15.60 -26.77
CA MET A 247 -15.58 -15.98 -27.87
C MET A 247 -16.76 -16.86 -27.40
N LEU A 248 -17.81 -16.98 -28.23
CA LEU A 248 -19.07 -17.73 -27.95
C LEU A 248 -19.93 -17.17 -26.80
N GLY A 249 -19.80 -15.88 -26.47
CA GLY A 249 -20.62 -15.21 -25.44
C GLY A 249 -20.20 -15.51 -23.99
N ILE A 250 -19.14 -16.28 -23.79
CA ILE A 250 -18.56 -16.56 -22.47
C ILE A 250 -17.59 -15.42 -22.16
N SER A 251 -17.71 -14.77 -21.00
CA SER A 251 -16.69 -13.83 -20.50
C SER A 251 -15.93 -14.50 -19.36
N ILE A 252 -14.60 -14.32 -19.29
CA ILE A 252 -13.90 -14.50 -18.03
C ILE A 252 -14.18 -13.23 -17.22
N SER A 253 -15.03 -13.34 -16.20
CA SER A 253 -14.99 -12.36 -15.13
C SER A 253 -13.80 -12.71 -14.25
N SER A 254 -12.88 -11.77 -14.07
CA SER A 254 -12.12 -11.78 -12.82
C SER A 254 -13.13 -11.67 -11.67
N PRO A 255 -12.92 -12.37 -10.55
CA PRO A 255 -13.60 -12.01 -9.31
C PRO A 255 -13.38 -10.53 -8.99
N GLU A 256 -14.26 -9.98 -8.17
CA GLU A 256 -14.14 -8.66 -7.55
C GLU A 256 -12.72 -8.42 -7.01
N GLN A 257 -12.19 -7.23 -7.27
CA GLN A 257 -10.85 -6.82 -6.85
C GLN A 257 -10.92 -5.51 -6.08
N ASP A 258 -10.26 -5.48 -4.93
CA ASP A 258 -10.03 -4.27 -4.16
C ASP A 258 -8.59 -3.81 -4.39
N THR A 259 -8.42 -2.74 -5.17
CA THR A 259 -7.11 -2.10 -5.32
C THR A 259 -6.92 -1.15 -4.15
N ILE A 260 -5.78 -1.27 -3.46
CA ILE A 260 -5.55 -0.55 -2.20
C ILE A 260 -4.35 0.38 -2.35
N TYR A 261 -4.54 1.66 -2.07
CA TYR A 261 -3.49 2.68 -2.20
C TYR A 261 -3.14 3.26 -0.84
N TYR A 262 -1.89 3.11 -0.44
CA TYR A 262 -1.30 3.75 0.74
C TYR A 262 -0.41 4.92 0.35
N TYR A 263 0.15 5.60 1.34
CA TYR A 263 0.98 6.79 1.12
C TYR A 263 2.30 6.52 0.39
N THR A 264 2.84 5.31 0.51
CA THR A 264 4.14 4.86 -0.04
C THR A 264 4.00 3.84 -1.15
N TYR A 265 2.91 3.10 -1.21
CA TYR A 265 2.75 1.99 -2.14
C TYR A 265 1.29 1.71 -2.47
N ALA A 266 1.07 0.91 -3.51
CA ALA A 266 -0.23 0.41 -3.90
C ALA A 266 -0.20 -1.11 -4.10
N GLU A 267 -1.32 -1.76 -3.81
CA GLU A 267 -1.57 -3.19 -4.00
C GLU A 267 -2.63 -3.39 -5.07
N PHE A 268 -2.27 -4.18 -6.08
CA PHE A 268 -3.10 -4.54 -7.22
C PHE A 268 -3.33 -6.06 -7.19
N PRO A 269 -4.22 -6.55 -6.31
CA PRO A 269 -4.57 -7.96 -6.27
C PRO A 269 -5.32 -8.35 -7.54
N PHE A 270 -4.80 -9.35 -8.26
CA PHE A 270 -5.47 -9.88 -9.45
C PHE A 270 -5.62 -11.39 -9.35
N ALA A 271 -6.67 -11.90 -9.98
CA ALA A 271 -6.96 -13.32 -9.98
C ALA A 271 -7.12 -13.84 -11.40
N VAL A 272 -6.50 -14.99 -11.65
CA VAL A 272 -6.69 -15.75 -12.88
C VAL A 272 -7.66 -16.89 -12.56
N LYS A 273 -8.83 -16.88 -13.23
CA LYS A 273 -9.87 -17.88 -13.06
C LYS A 273 -10.19 -18.55 -14.39
N PHE A 274 -10.03 -19.86 -14.43
CA PHE A 274 -10.30 -20.68 -15.60
C PHE A 274 -11.65 -21.39 -15.44
N PRO A 275 -12.71 -21.01 -16.19
CA PRO A 275 -13.94 -21.80 -16.21
C PRO A 275 -13.66 -23.21 -16.78
N ILE A 276 -12.80 -23.27 -17.79
CA ILE A 276 -12.25 -24.50 -18.40
C ILE A 276 -10.72 -24.35 -18.38
N LYS A 277 -10.00 -25.34 -17.84
CA LYS A 277 -8.54 -25.30 -17.76
C LYS A 277 -7.95 -25.30 -19.19
N PRO A 278 -7.14 -24.30 -19.57
CA PRO A 278 -6.53 -24.27 -20.88
C PRO A 278 -5.46 -25.36 -21.02
N PHE A 279 -5.20 -25.79 -22.25
CA PHE A 279 -4.09 -26.69 -22.59
C PHE A 279 -2.74 -25.98 -22.48
N ALA A 280 -2.70 -24.70 -22.85
CA ALA A 280 -1.55 -23.83 -22.72
C ALA A 280 -2.01 -22.44 -22.28
N PHE A 281 -1.28 -21.83 -21.37
CA PHE A 281 -1.53 -20.46 -20.90
C PHE A 281 -0.20 -19.78 -20.64
N HIS A 282 -0.07 -18.55 -21.13
CA HIS A 282 1.05 -17.66 -20.92
C HIS A 282 0.51 -16.26 -20.68
N ALA A 283 1.08 -15.53 -19.75
CA ALA A 283 0.77 -14.11 -19.56
C ALA A 283 2.03 -13.34 -19.22
N THR A 284 2.16 -12.14 -19.77
CA THR A 284 3.10 -11.13 -19.27
C THR A 284 2.32 -9.90 -18.83
N ILE A 285 2.70 -9.35 -17.68
CA ILE A 285 2.20 -8.08 -17.14
C ILE A 285 3.41 -7.16 -17.01
N ILE A 286 3.40 -6.03 -17.71
CA ILE A 286 4.59 -5.20 -17.93
C ILE A 286 4.25 -3.76 -17.53
N ASP A 287 5.04 -3.19 -16.62
CA ASP A 287 5.13 -1.75 -16.44
C ASP A 287 6.09 -1.21 -17.51
N ASP A 288 5.54 -0.55 -18.53
CA ASP A 288 6.34 0.03 -19.61
C ASP A 288 6.73 1.47 -19.26
N PHE A 289 7.98 1.63 -18.84
CA PHE A 289 8.51 2.91 -18.40
C PHE A 289 8.96 3.79 -19.56
N ARG A 290 9.05 5.08 -19.27
CA ARG A 290 9.58 6.10 -20.16
C ARG A 290 10.47 7.06 -19.38
N ASN A 291 11.40 7.69 -20.09
CA ASN A 291 12.33 8.68 -19.53
C ASN A 291 13.25 8.12 -18.43
N CYS A 292 13.53 6.81 -18.44
CA CYS A 292 14.42 6.15 -17.48
C CYS A 292 15.84 5.91 -18.02
N MET A 293 16.20 6.51 -19.15
CA MET A 293 17.58 6.47 -19.66
C MET A 293 18.60 6.89 -18.59
N GLY A 294 19.62 6.08 -18.37
CA GLY A 294 20.65 6.27 -17.35
C GLY A 294 20.24 5.87 -15.92
N TRP A 295 19.00 5.44 -15.71
CA TRP A 295 18.59 4.83 -14.44
C TRP A 295 19.21 3.44 -14.31
N LYS A 296 19.14 2.90 -13.10
CA LYS A 296 19.62 1.56 -12.78
C LYS A 296 18.45 0.66 -12.39
N PHE A 297 18.44 -0.53 -12.94
CA PHE A 297 17.54 -1.61 -12.57
C PHE A 297 18.27 -2.61 -11.68
N TYR A 298 17.67 -3.02 -10.58
CA TYR A 298 18.13 -4.11 -9.73
C TYR A 298 17.00 -5.11 -9.50
N SER A 299 17.31 -6.38 -9.29
CA SER A 299 16.34 -7.37 -8.82
C SER A 299 16.98 -8.33 -7.83
N SER A 300 16.15 -9.14 -7.15
CA SER A 300 16.63 -10.21 -6.27
C SER A 300 17.50 -11.26 -6.97
N THR A 301 17.36 -11.40 -8.29
CA THR A 301 18.16 -12.29 -9.14
C THR A 301 19.34 -11.57 -9.79
N ASN A 302 19.28 -10.23 -9.91
CA ASN A 302 20.31 -9.39 -10.52
C ASN A 302 20.74 -8.26 -9.55
N PRO A 303 21.39 -8.58 -8.41
CA PRO A 303 21.72 -7.58 -7.39
C PRO A 303 22.89 -6.66 -7.77
N ALA A 304 23.68 -7.00 -8.80
CA ALA A 304 24.74 -6.14 -9.32
C ALA A 304 24.19 -4.89 -10.04
N GLY A 305 22.93 -4.94 -10.45
CA GLY A 305 22.24 -3.90 -11.17
C GLY A 305 22.62 -3.83 -12.65
N HIS A 306 21.78 -3.13 -13.41
CA HIS A 306 21.93 -2.95 -14.85
C HIS A 306 21.51 -1.53 -15.25
N VAL A 307 22.19 -0.93 -16.22
CA VAL A 307 21.93 0.46 -16.63
C VAL A 307 20.96 0.47 -17.80
N ILE A 308 19.91 1.29 -17.69
CA ILE A 308 18.94 1.50 -18.77
C ILE A 308 19.58 2.38 -19.85
N ASN A 309 19.74 1.83 -21.05
CA ASN A 309 20.40 2.46 -22.18
C ASN A 309 19.59 2.38 -23.50
N GLY A 310 18.41 1.76 -23.48
CA GLY A 310 17.50 1.65 -24.61
C GLY A 310 17.91 0.62 -25.67
N LYS A 311 18.83 -0.30 -25.35
CA LYS A 311 19.21 -1.43 -26.20
C LYS A 311 19.15 -2.75 -25.45
N MET A 312 18.71 -3.80 -26.13
CA MET A 312 18.84 -5.19 -25.66
C MET A 312 20.15 -5.81 -26.16
N ASP A 313 21.24 -5.51 -25.48
CA ASP A 313 22.58 -6.02 -25.83
C ASP A 313 22.91 -7.36 -25.14
N ALA A 314 24.18 -7.79 -25.19
CA ALA A 314 24.59 -9.06 -24.60
C ALA A 314 24.49 -9.06 -23.06
N SER A 315 24.68 -7.90 -22.43
CA SER A 315 24.53 -7.72 -20.98
C SER A 315 23.06 -7.88 -20.58
N ASP A 316 22.13 -7.22 -21.28
CA ASP A 316 20.68 -7.36 -21.01
C ASP A 316 20.21 -8.81 -21.14
N LYS A 317 20.68 -9.50 -22.19
CA LYS A 317 20.34 -10.92 -22.45
C LYS A 317 20.94 -11.89 -21.45
N SER A 318 21.91 -11.44 -20.64
CA SER A 318 22.54 -12.24 -19.60
C SER A 318 21.87 -12.12 -18.23
N LEU A 319 20.87 -11.23 -18.09
CA LEU A 319 20.12 -11.08 -16.85
C LEU A 319 19.42 -12.39 -16.48
N ASP A 320 19.45 -12.73 -15.20
CA ASP A 320 18.73 -13.87 -14.66
C ASP A 320 17.24 -13.53 -14.53
N LEU A 321 16.44 -14.10 -15.45
CA LEU A 321 15.01 -13.91 -15.54
C LEU A 321 14.19 -14.93 -14.70
N SER A 322 14.86 -15.76 -13.91
CA SER A 322 14.20 -16.75 -13.05
C SER A 322 13.29 -16.09 -11.99
N PRO A 323 12.51 -16.87 -11.22
CA PRO A 323 11.56 -16.30 -10.28
C PRO A 323 12.19 -15.32 -9.30
N TRP A 324 11.62 -14.12 -9.23
CA TRP A 324 12.17 -12.99 -8.49
C TRP A 324 11.23 -12.52 -7.36
N LYS A 325 11.79 -11.83 -6.37
CA LYS A 325 11.06 -11.40 -5.16
C LYS A 325 10.79 -9.89 -5.10
N TRP A 326 11.75 -9.11 -5.56
CA TRP A 326 11.72 -7.66 -5.58
C TRP A 326 12.60 -7.15 -6.73
N SER A 327 12.26 -5.98 -7.23
CA SER A 327 12.98 -5.26 -8.26
C SER A 327 12.81 -3.78 -7.98
N VAL A 328 13.82 -3.01 -8.39
CA VAL A 328 13.80 -1.56 -8.24
C VAL A 328 14.40 -0.90 -9.48
N LEU A 329 13.65 0.02 -10.05
CA LEU A 329 14.12 0.97 -11.04
C LEU A 329 14.40 2.29 -10.33
N THR A 330 15.65 2.73 -10.35
CA THR A 330 16.11 3.83 -9.50
C THR A 330 17.06 4.78 -10.22
N ASN A 331 17.01 6.04 -9.82
CA ASN A 331 18.06 7.01 -10.07
C ASN A 331 18.65 7.48 -8.73
N GLU A 332 19.53 8.47 -8.76
CA GLU A 332 20.17 9.02 -7.55
C GLU A 332 19.20 9.66 -6.53
N LYS A 333 17.92 9.84 -6.87
CA LYS A 333 16.92 10.53 -6.03
C LYS A 333 15.74 9.65 -5.64
N PHE A 334 15.29 8.75 -6.51
CA PHE A 334 14.03 8.02 -6.37
C PHE A 334 14.17 6.54 -6.72
N GLY A 335 13.33 5.71 -6.12
CA GLY A 335 13.23 4.28 -6.42
C GLY A 335 11.77 3.87 -6.60
N PHE A 336 11.47 3.26 -7.76
CA PHE A 336 10.21 2.57 -8.01
C PHE A 336 10.46 1.09 -7.82
N TRP A 337 9.74 0.45 -6.90
CA TRP A 337 9.86 -0.97 -6.64
C TRP A 337 8.64 -1.70 -7.16
N SER A 338 8.86 -2.88 -7.72
CA SER A 338 7.78 -3.81 -8.04
C SER A 338 7.99 -5.12 -7.30
N ARG A 339 6.89 -5.82 -7.01
CA ARG A 339 6.84 -7.20 -6.48
C ARG A 339 5.59 -7.87 -7.01
N CYS A 340 5.67 -9.16 -7.36
CA CYS A 340 4.49 -9.97 -7.61
C CYS A 340 4.44 -11.13 -6.62
N ILE A 341 3.50 -11.05 -5.68
CA ILE A 341 3.37 -12.00 -4.58
C ILE A 341 2.42 -13.12 -4.99
N SER A 342 2.94 -14.34 -4.97
CA SER A 342 2.18 -15.57 -5.21
C SER A 342 1.59 -16.12 -3.91
N PRO A 343 0.46 -16.86 -3.97
CA PRO A 343 -0.08 -17.52 -2.79
C PRO A 343 0.86 -18.66 -2.35
N PRO A 344 0.82 -19.06 -1.06
CA PRO A 344 1.62 -20.16 -0.56
C PRO A 344 1.42 -21.46 -1.37
N ALA A 345 2.50 -22.18 -1.65
CA ALA A 345 2.51 -23.41 -2.45
C ALA A 345 1.94 -23.26 -3.88
N CYS A 346 2.01 -22.05 -4.45
CA CYS A 346 1.73 -21.81 -5.86
C CYS A 346 2.72 -22.59 -6.76
N SER A 347 2.20 -23.34 -7.73
CA SER A 347 3.01 -24.01 -8.74
C SER A 347 3.43 -23.09 -9.89
N VAL A 348 2.63 -22.04 -10.17
CA VAL A 348 2.94 -21.05 -11.20
C VAL A 348 4.17 -20.26 -10.79
N LYS A 349 5.15 -20.21 -11.68
CA LYS A 349 6.36 -19.41 -11.49
C LYS A 349 6.12 -18.00 -12.01
N VAL A 350 6.59 -17.01 -11.26
CA VAL A 350 6.58 -15.60 -11.65
C VAL A 350 8.00 -15.22 -12.05
N ASN A 351 8.34 -15.45 -13.31
CA ASN A 351 9.63 -15.09 -13.87
C ASN A 351 9.71 -13.56 -14.07
N LEU A 352 10.92 -13.02 -14.12
CA LEU A 352 11.14 -11.61 -14.38
C LEU A 352 10.98 -11.32 -15.87
N TYR A 353 10.11 -10.38 -16.21
CA TYR A 353 10.12 -9.78 -17.55
C TYR A 353 11.05 -8.56 -17.54
N TYR A 354 11.93 -8.48 -18.53
CA TYR A 354 12.80 -7.33 -18.74
C TYR A 354 13.02 -7.10 -20.25
N ASN A 355 12.85 -5.86 -20.68
CA ASN A 355 13.15 -5.43 -22.04
C ASN A 355 13.49 -3.94 -22.09
N ASP A 356 14.74 -3.60 -22.38
CA ASP A 356 15.21 -2.22 -22.55
C ASP A 356 15.40 -1.89 -24.03
N ASN A 357 14.51 -2.29 -24.92
CA ASN A 357 14.62 -1.95 -26.34
C ASN A 357 13.73 -0.77 -26.70
N SER A 358 14.34 0.40 -26.88
CA SER A 358 13.65 1.63 -27.29
C SER A 358 13.00 1.56 -28.67
N ASN A 359 13.24 0.50 -29.44
CA ASN A 359 12.68 0.24 -30.75
C ASN A 359 11.81 -1.01 -30.79
N ALA A 360 11.50 -1.62 -29.63
CA ALA A 360 10.54 -2.71 -29.56
C ALA A 360 9.26 -2.30 -30.28
N VAL A 361 8.66 -3.27 -30.97
CA VAL A 361 7.44 -3.04 -31.73
C VAL A 361 6.33 -3.79 -31.03
N ASP A 362 5.39 -3.04 -30.47
CA ASP A 362 4.11 -3.57 -30.05
C ASP A 362 2.99 -2.89 -30.84
N LYS A 363 2.07 -3.68 -31.38
CA LYS A 363 0.95 -3.17 -32.19
C LYS A 363 -0.02 -2.31 -31.39
N HIS A 364 0.01 -2.43 -30.06
CA HIS A 364 -0.89 -1.74 -29.13
C HIS A 364 -0.20 -0.56 -28.43
N GLU A 365 1.05 -0.23 -28.72
CA GLU A 365 1.77 0.86 -28.05
C GLU A 365 1.25 2.27 -28.40
N LYS A 366 1.26 3.18 -27.41
CA LYS A 366 1.04 4.63 -27.62
C LYS A 366 2.38 5.31 -27.95
N VAL A 367 3.45 4.93 -27.24
CA VAL A 367 4.83 5.29 -27.55
C VAL A 367 5.58 4.02 -27.94
N LYS A 368 6.33 4.10 -29.06
CA LYS A 368 7.07 2.94 -29.57
C LYS A 368 8.25 2.59 -28.65
N GLY A 369 8.40 1.30 -28.37
CA GLY A 369 9.54 0.76 -27.62
C GLY A 369 9.31 0.72 -26.12
N GLU A 370 10.22 0.04 -25.41
CA GLU A 370 10.19 -0.07 -23.94
C GLU A 370 11.46 0.55 -23.34
N LEU A 371 11.32 1.40 -22.31
CA LEU A 371 12.42 2.20 -21.75
C LEU A 371 12.42 2.32 -20.21
N PRO A 372 12.65 1.21 -19.47
CA PRO A 372 12.53 -0.19 -19.90
C PRO A 372 11.10 -0.71 -19.68
N GLY A 373 10.80 -1.90 -20.20
CA GLY A 373 9.67 -2.73 -19.78
C GLY A 373 10.13 -3.66 -18.66
N ILE A 374 9.49 -3.59 -17.50
CA ILE A 374 9.80 -4.45 -16.35
C ILE A 374 8.49 -5.07 -15.86
N GLY A 375 8.51 -6.35 -15.51
CA GLY A 375 7.29 -6.95 -14.99
C GLY A 375 7.39 -8.43 -14.67
N SER A 376 6.26 -9.11 -14.83
CA SER A 376 6.10 -10.52 -14.49
C SER A 376 5.75 -11.34 -15.72
N ASP A 377 6.47 -12.44 -15.91
CA ASP A 377 6.21 -13.46 -16.92
C ASP A 377 5.69 -14.73 -16.24
N PHE A 378 4.50 -15.17 -16.64
CA PHE A 378 3.81 -16.34 -16.15
C PHE A 378 3.71 -17.41 -17.25
N GLU A 379 4.83 -18.01 -17.63
CA GLU A 379 4.86 -19.08 -18.63
C GLU A 379 4.73 -20.49 -18.01
N GLU A 380 5.25 -20.69 -16.80
CA GLU A 380 5.43 -22.03 -16.23
C GLU A 380 4.49 -22.35 -15.06
N GLY A 381 4.21 -23.65 -14.86
CA GLY A 381 3.57 -24.17 -13.64
C GLY A 381 2.03 -24.16 -13.63
N TRP A 382 1.41 -23.69 -14.72
CA TRP A 382 -0.05 -23.68 -14.90
C TRP A 382 -0.66 -25.09 -14.99
N SER A 383 0.06 -26.06 -15.55
CA SER A 383 -0.37 -27.47 -15.65
C SER A 383 -0.56 -28.11 -14.27
N ASP A 384 0.22 -27.68 -13.29
CA ASP A 384 0.29 -28.30 -11.97
C ASP A 384 -0.69 -27.67 -10.96
N LEU A 385 -1.40 -26.62 -11.37
CA LEU A 385 -2.44 -26.00 -10.56
C LEU A 385 -3.54 -27.00 -10.22
N LYS A 386 -3.73 -27.19 -8.92
CA LYS A 386 -4.79 -28.01 -8.32
C LYS A 386 -6.13 -27.28 -8.21
N THR A 387 -6.13 -25.97 -8.39
CA THR A 387 -7.32 -25.11 -8.33
C THR A 387 -7.64 -24.52 -9.71
N ARG A 388 -8.88 -24.08 -9.91
CA ARG A 388 -9.31 -23.34 -11.11
C ARG A 388 -9.18 -21.82 -10.98
N SER A 389 -8.70 -21.36 -9.83
CA SER A 389 -8.55 -19.96 -9.51
C SER A 389 -7.29 -19.78 -8.69
N ILE A 390 -6.50 -18.79 -9.05
CA ILE A 390 -5.32 -18.37 -8.30
C ILE A 390 -5.30 -16.84 -8.21
N LYS A 391 -4.88 -16.31 -7.06
CA LYS A 391 -4.82 -14.87 -6.79
C LYS A 391 -3.37 -14.49 -6.50
N PHE A 392 -2.88 -13.50 -7.22
CA PHE A 392 -1.58 -12.86 -7.02
C PHE A 392 -1.79 -11.44 -6.48
N ASN A 393 -0.73 -10.83 -5.97
CA ASN A 393 -0.74 -9.41 -5.61
C ASN A 393 0.46 -8.70 -6.24
N LEU A 394 0.22 -7.81 -7.19
CA LEU A 394 1.24 -6.91 -7.71
C LEU A 394 1.34 -5.70 -6.77
N VAL A 395 2.54 -5.35 -6.34
CA VAL A 395 2.76 -4.29 -5.35
C VAL A 395 3.81 -3.32 -5.85
N HIS A 396 3.46 -2.04 -5.90
CA HIS A 396 4.34 -0.97 -6.37
C HIS A 396 4.68 0.00 -5.24
N PHE A 397 5.97 0.14 -4.88
CA PHE A 397 6.44 1.08 -3.87
C PHE A 397 7.16 2.27 -4.50
N PHE A 398 7.01 3.43 -3.87
CA PHE A 398 7.65 4.69 -4.24
C PHE A 398 8.48 5.18 -3.07
N THR A 399 9.80 5.16 -3.23
CA THR A 399 10.77 5.54 -2.20
C THR A 399 11.73 6.61 -2.69
N LYS A 400 12.56 7.13 -1.78
CA LYS A 400 13.81 7.79 -2.17
C LYS A 400 14.74 6.80 -2.88
N SER A 401 15.89 7.30 -3.33
CA SER A 401 16.93 6.51 -4.01
C SER A 401 17.19 5.18 -3.32
N TYR A 402 17.42 4.16 -4.13
CA TYR A 402 17.78 2.83 -3.64
C TYR A 402 19.14 2.86 -2.93
N ILE A 403 19.17 2.22 -1.76
CA ILE A 403 20.39 1.86 -1.03
C ILE A 403 20.30 0.36 -0.75
N GLN A 404 21.39 -0.36 -1.00
CA GLN A 404 21.47 -1.78 -0.70
C GLN A 404 21.14 -2.05 0.78
N GLY A 405 20.26 -3.01 1.04
CA GLY A 405 19.70 -3.31 2.36
C GLY A 405 18.23 -2.87 2.53
N MET A 406 17.76 -1.90 1.73
CA MET A 406 16.34 -1.47 1.76
C MET A 406 15.36 -2.55 1.32
N GLU A 407 15.83 -3.57 0.60
CA GLU A 407 14.99 -4.65 0.07
C GLU A 407 14.33 -5.43 1.19
N LYS A 408 15.00 -5.58 2.34
CA LYS A 408 14.42 -6.22 3.52
C LYS A 408 13.19 -5.45 4.01
N GLU A 409 13.29 -4.12 4.15
CA GLU A 409 12.15 -3.28 4.58
C GLU A 409 10.97 -3.40 3.62
N ILE A 410 11.23 -3.40 2.31
CA ILE A 410 10.20 -3.54 1.25
C ILE A 410 9.56 -4.94 1.26
N CYS A 411 10.37 -5.98 1.43
CA CYS A 411 9.89 -7.36 1.47
C CYS A 411 9.04 -7.62 2.71
N ASP A 412 9.52 -7.18 3.87
CA ASP A 412 8.92 -7.48 5.18
C ASP A 412 7.52 -6.89 5.36
N VAL A 413 7.08 -5.92 4.54
CA VAL A 413 5.70 -5.38 4.60
C VAL A 413 4.68 -6.50 4.42
N HIS A 414 4.99 -7.46 3.54
CA HIS A 414 4.10 -8.58 3.23
C HIS A 414 4.62 -9.90 3.80
N ASP A 415 5.94 -10.08 3.84
CA ASP A 415 6.55 -11.36 4.22
C ASP A 415 6.57 -11.53 5.76
N LYS A 416 6.66 -10.41 6.49
CA LYS A 416 6.83 -10.33 7.95
C LYS A 416 5.98 -9.19 8.52
N PRO A 417 4.65 -9.19 8.31
CA PRO A 417 3.80 -8.09 8.71
C PRO A 417 3.91 -7.83 10.22
N LEU A 418 3.80 -6.55 10.59
CA LEU A 418 3.80 -6.11 11.99
C LEU A 418 2.74 -6.86 12.80
N LYS A 419 3.08 -7.22 14.02
CA LYS A 419 2.15 -7.84 14.98
C LYS A 419 1.60 -6.79 15.92
N THR A 420 0.41 -7.03 16.44
CA THR A 420 -0.23 -6.15 17.42
C THR A 420 -0.62 -6.90 18.69
N SER A 421 -0.55 -6.21 19.81
CA SER A 421 -1.12 -6.63 21.09
C SER A 421 -2.01 -5.50 21.60
N ILE A 422 -3.24 -5.84 21.97
CA ILE A 422 -4.29 -4.87 22.31
C ILE A 422 -4.82 -5.20 23.68
N LYS A 423 -4.91 -4.18 24.55
CA LYS A 423 -5.48 -4.33 25.90
C LYS A 423 -6.21 -3.06 26.34
N PRO A 424 -7.13 -3.16 27.31
CA PRO A 424 -7.70 -1.98 27.93
C PRO A 424 -6.62 -1.10 28.55
N PHE A 425 -6.73 0.20 28.34
CA PHE A 425 -5.94 1.23 29.00
C PHE A 425 -6.88 2.01 29.93
N ASN A 426 -6.41 2.40 31.11
CA ASN A 426 -7.24 3.03 32.14
C ASN A 426 -7.77 4.39 31.65
N ALA A 427 -8.96 4.40 31.04
CA ALA A 427 -9.81 5.56 30.94
C ALA A 427 -10.56 5.71 32.26
N ASP A 428 -10.61 6.90 32.85
CA ASP A 428 -11.41 7.14 34.07
C ASP A 428 -12.86 6.71 33.80
N ARG A 429 -13.43 5.89 34.70
CA ARG A 429 -14.85 5.55 34.70
C ARG A 429 -15.70 6.71 35.23
#